data_AF-A0A426D9C6-F1
#
_entry.id   AF-A0A426D9C6-F1
#
_cell.length_a   1.000
_cell.length_b   1.000
_cell.length_c   1.000
_cell.angle_alpha   90.00
_cell.angle_beta   90.00
_cell.angle_gamma   90.00
#
_symmetry.space_group_name_H-M   'P 1'
#
loop_
_entity.id
_entity.type
_entity.pdbx_description
1 polymer ?
#
loop_
_entity_poly.entity_id
_entity_poly.type
_entity_poly.pdbx_seq_one_letter_code
_entity_poly.pdbx_strand_id
1 'polypeptide(L)'
;MKKSINWLAVVTATLGITMLTYETTASAKHHATTVPTSLRGHWYHYNSTYGLYDQVKATKYHFYTRGATGVSWHKLSGKKFPKGNFGYPQMATKKYHGAYLVGKFGTDGGPLWKKVMHNGHATLRASRPATAEDVGGPTKYYYKTKKIAKQPVVPFKTAKSNDFSHSKYRTAYLQADYGPMTLYTSLANAKKKQGSTITISSLYKKYSARWDKKDDNYDRVRVNGKAYFAKDTPGIQTYNSWREGKIIYSPYSPSSKSKIVIKHGDKTSKAKYWFKSVRTKGGSLATDTWTKKNGAWIRDY
;
A
#
# COMPACT_ATOMS: atom_id res chain seq x y z
N MET A 1 59.93 81.59 41.13
CA MET A 1 60.43 80.35 40.50
C MET A 1 59.71 80.16 39.17
N LYS A 2 60.49 79.93 38.11
CA LYS A 2 60.06 79.73 36.71
C LYS A 2 59.29 78.41 36.52
N LYS A 3 58.53 78.37 35.41
CA LYS A 3 58.00 77.24 34.61
C LYS A 3 56.47 77.22 34.61
N SER A 4 55.75 77.10 33.50
CA SER A 4 56.06 77.04 32.06
C SER A 4 54.73 77.04 31.32
N ILE A 5 54.65 77.77 30.21
CA ILE A 5 53.56 77.71 29.23
C ILE A 5 53.63 76.36 28.50
N ASN A 6 52.48 75.72 28.25
CA ASN A 6 52.29 74.88 27.07
C ASN A 6 50.83 74.92 26.60
N TRP A 7 50.71 75.00 25.28
CA TRP A 7 49.54 75.27 24.45
C TRP A 7 48.65 74.06 24.16
N LEU A 8 47.50 74.34 23.51
CA LEU A 8 46.61 73.47 22.71
C LEU A 8 45.63 72.57 23.52
N ALA A 9 44.35 72.41 23.16
CA ALA A 9 43.62 72.75 21.94
C ALA A 9 42.11 72.90 22.23
N VAL A 10 41.48 73.80 21.48
CA VAL A 10 40.03 73.96 21.34
C VAL A 10 39.48 72.84 20.45
N VAL A 11 38.52 72.04 20.93
CA VAL A 11 37.47 71.43 20.09
C VAL A 11 36.18 71.31 20.90
N THR A 12 35.18 72.04 20.44
CA THR A 12 33.76 72.01 20.79
C THR A 12 33.11 70.67 20.40
N ALA A 13 32.27 70.10 21.28
CA ALA A 13 31.23 69.15 20.87
C ALA A 13 30.05 69.19 21.85
N THR A 14 29.12 70.11 21.60
CA THR A 14 27.75 70.07 22.08
C THR A 14 27.04 68.85 21.47
N LEU A 15 26.98 67.74 22.21
CA LEU A 15 26.11 66.61 21.87
C LEU A 15 24.68 66.93 22.32
N GLY A 16 23.92 67.56 21.41
CA GLY A 16 22.46 67.59 21.49
C GLY A 16 21.92 66.17 21.35
N ILE A 17 21.15 65.73 22.34
CA ILE A 17 20.39 64.49 22.29
C ILE A 17 19.20 64.71 21.34
N THR A 18 19.39 64.45 20.04
CA THR A 18 18.26 64.18 19.14
C THR A 18 17.87 62.72 19.31
N MET A 19 16.83 62.45 20.10
CA MET A 19 16.09 61.19 20.02
C MET A 19 15.39 61.14 18.66
N LEU A 20 16.06 60.58 17.66
CA LEU A 20 15.42 60.12 16.44
C LEU A 20 14.60 58.88 16.82
N THR A 21 13.30 59.05 16.99
CA THR A 21 12.34 57.94 16.94
C THR A 21 12.35 57.39 15.51
N TYR A 22 13.26 56.44 15.25
CA TYR A 22 13.10 55.55 14.11
C TYR A 22 11.88 54.68 14.39
N GLU A 23 10.71 55.12 13.95
CA GLU A 23 9.61 54.21 13.69
C GLU A 23 10.09 53.26 12.59
N THR A 24 10.70 52.16 13.02
CA THR A 24 10.76 50.98 12.19
C THR A 24 9.32 50.50 12.08
N THR A 25 8.62 50.94 11.02
CA THR A 25 7.41 50.25 10.58
C THR A 25 7.81 48.81 10.32
N ALA A 26 7.58 47.95 11.30
CA ALA A 26 7.70 46.52 11.17
C ALA A 26 6.67 46.09 10.13
N SER A 27 7.06 46.08 8.85
CA SER A 27 6.31 45.40 7.80
C SER A 27 6.38 43.91 8.13
N ALA A 28 5.47 43.43 8.97
CA ALA A 28 5.27 42.02 9.24
C ALA A 28 4.92 41.33 7.93
N LYS A 29 5.93 40.78 7.24
CA LYS A 29 5.72 40.00 6.02
C LYS A 29 4.83 38.83 6.39
N HIS A 30 3.59 38.84 5.92
CA HIS A 30 2.66 37.74 6.14
C HIS A 30 3.22 36.44 5.57
N HIS A 31 3.70 35.55 6.43
CA HIS A 31 4.29 34.28 6.00
C HIS A 31 3.18 33.27 5.68
N ALA A 32 3.09 32.87 4.40
CA ALA A 32 2.16 31.84 3.97
C ALA A 32 2.50 30.49 4.62
N THR A 33 1.48 29.77 5.10
CA THR A 33 1.65 28.42 5.64
C THR A 33 1.61 27.40 4.51
N THR A 34 2.44 26.36 4.59
CA THR A 34 2.45 25.28 3.61
C THR A 34 2.00 23.95 4.19
N VAL A 35 1.42 23.10 3.34
CA VAL A 35 1.19 21.70 3.67
C VAL A 35 2.50 20.92 3.48
N PRO A 36 2.91 20.07 4.43
CA PRO A 36 4.11 19.24 4.32
C PRO A 36 4.08 18.38 3.06
N THR A 37 5.21 18.24 2.38
CA THR A 37 5.30 17.50 1.10
C THR A 37 4.78 16.07 1.22
N SER A 38 5.00 15.40 2.35
CA SER A 38 4.54 14.03 2.61
C SER A 38 3.01 13.87 2.61
N LEU A 39 2.25 14.94 2.86
CA LEU A 39 0.79 14.91 2.88
C LEU A 39 0.16 15.27 1.52
N ARG A 40 0.94 15.85 0.60
CA ARG A 40 0.42 16.38 -0.67
C ARG A 40 -0.10 15.27 -1.61
N GLY A 41 -1.06 15.65 -2.45
CA GLY A 41 -1.75 14.80 -3.42
C GLY A 41 -3.22 14.58 -3.11
N HIS A 42 -3.84 13.66 -3.84
CA HIS A 42 -5.24 13.26 -3.65
C HIS A 42 -5.29 11.87 -3.02
N TRP A 43 -6.13 11.72 -2.00
CA TRP A 43 -6.25 10.52 -1.20
C TRP A 43 -7.72 10.20 -0.93
N TYR A 44 -8.03 8.91 -0.82
CA TYR A 44 -9.38 8.36 -0.75
C TYR A 44 -9.48 7.34 0.37
N HIS A 45 -10.50 7.43 1.20
CA HIS A 45 -10.86 6.38 2.15
C HIS A 45 -12.27 5.89 1.79
N TYR A 46 -12.41 4.58 1.56
CA TYR A 46 -13.70 3.99 1.20
C TYR A 46 -14.53 3.80 2.47
N ASN A 47 -15.70 4.42 2.50
CA ASN A 47 -16.68 4.24 3.55
C ASN A 47 -17.67 3.15 3.10
N SER A 48 -17.55 1.96 3.68
CA SER A 48 -18.38 0.81 3.32
C SER A 48 -19.85 0.98 3.70
N THR A 49 -20.15 1.76 4.74
CA THR A 49 -21.52 2.02 5.19
C THR A 49 -22.32 2.77 4.13
N TYR A 50 -21.71 3.77 3.49
CA TYR A 50 -22.39 4.58 2.47
C TYR A 50 -22.04 4.18 1.03
N GLY A 51 -21.10 3.26 0.82
CA GLY A 51 -20.60 2.91 -0.52
C GLY A 51 -19.86 4.06 -1.23
N LEU A 52 -19.46 5.10 -0.49
CA LEU A 52 -18.86 6.34 -0.99
C LEU A 52 -17.45 6.54 -0.43
N TYR A 53 -16.80 7.66 -0.77
CA TYR A 53 -15.40 7.92 -0.41
C TYR A 53 -15.24 9.22 0.38
N ASP A 54 -14.63 9.13 1.56
CA ASP A 54 -13.97 10.28 2.17
C ASP A 54 -12.75 10.66 1.32
N GLN A 55 -12.46 11.95 1.19
CA GLN A 55 -11.39 12.45 0.32
C GLN A 55 -10.56 13.52 0.99
N VAL A 56 -9.26 13.50 0.68
CA VAL A 56 -8.30 14.54 1.05
C VAL A 56 -7.57 14.98 -0.21
N LYS A 57 -7.56 16.27 -0.50
CA LYS A 57 -6.73 16.86 -1.56
C LYS A 57 -5.83 17.91 -0.94
N ALA A 58 -4.52 17.74 -1.09
CA ALA A 58 -3.52 18.61 -0.49
C ALA A 58 -2.53 19.12 -1.54
N THR A 59 -2.35 20.43 -1.61
CA THR A 59 -1.35 21.12 -2.45
C THR A 59 -0.39 21.90 -1.55
N LYS A 60 0.61 22.60 -2.11
CA LYS A 60 1.56 23.39 -1.30
C LYS A 60 0.86 24.35 -0.33
N TYR A 61 -0.24 24.99 -0.75
CA TYR A 61 -0.91 26.03 0.04
C TYR A 61 -2.37 25.73 0.38
N HIS A 62 -2.90 24.55 0.01
CA HIS A 62 -4.30 24.23 0.26
C HIS A 62 -4.48 22.83 0.80
N PHE A 63 -5.32 22.70 1.82
CA PHE A 63 -5.73 21.43 2.39
C PHE A 63 -7.25 21.32 2.31
N TYR A 64 -7.73 20.30 1.58
CA TYR A 64 -9.13 20.06 1.31
C TYR A 64 -9.54 18.72 1.88
N THR A 65 -10.66 18.68 2.60
CA THR A 65 -11.27 17.43 3.06
C THR A 65 -12.74 17.38 2.66
N ARG A 66 -13.24 16.18 2.39
CA ARG A 66 -14.66 15.93 2.10
C ARG A 66 -15.06 14.58 2.66
N GLY A 67 -16.12 14.54 3.45
CA GLY A 67 -16.71 13.30 3.94
C GLY A 67 -17.43 12.53 2.83
N ALA A 68 -17.64 11.24 3.01
CA ALA A 68 -18.26 10.34 2.04
C ALA A 68 -19.65 10.81 1.59
N THR A 69 -20.43 11.38 2.51
CA THR A 69 -21.78 11.94 2.27
C THR A 69 -21.76 13.47 2.06
N GLY A 70 -20.60 14.11 2.18
CA GLY A 70 -20.48 15.57 2.08
C GLY A 70 -20.52 16.04 0.63
N VAL A 71 -21.45 16.95 0.32
CA VAL A 71 -21.51 17.61 -0.99
C VAL A 71 -20.39 18.64 -1.18
N SER A 72 -20.05 19.35 -0.10
CA SER A 72 -19.08 20.45 -0.11
C SER A 72 -17.72 20.05 0.45
N TRP A 73 -16.66 20.62 -0.13
CA TRP A 73 -15.30 20.50 0.41
C TRP A 73 -15.09 21.49 1.56
N HIS A 74 -14.54 21.01 2.67
CA HIS A 74 -13.89 21.89 3.63
C HIS A 74 -12.54 22.33 3.07
N LYS A 75 -12.31 23.65 2.99
CA LYS A 75 -11.16 24.25 2.29
C LYS A 75 -10.36 25.11 3.26
N LEU A 76 -9.08 24.82 3.42
CA LEU A 76 -8.13 25.63 4.18
C LEU A 76 -7.05 26.14 3.23
N SER A 77 -6.76 27.44 3.27
CA SER A 77 -5.70 28.06 2.48
C SER A 77 -4.62 28.67 3.37
N GLY A 78 -3.37 28.33 3.10
CA GLY A 78 -2.20 28.95 3.72
C GLY A 78 -1.82 30.30 3.12
N LYS A 79 -2.54 30.78 2.09
CA LYS A 79 -2.36 32.10 1.47
C LYS A 79 -3.51 33.07 1.73
N LYS A 80 -4.63 32.60 2.30
CA LYS A 80 -5.75 33.45 2.67
C LYS A 80 -5.52 33.99 4.08
N PHE A 81 -5.65 35.30 4.26
CA PHE A 81 -5.51 35.98 5.56
C PHE A 81 -6.84 36.61 5.95
N PRO A 82 -7.72 35.89 6.68
CA PRO A 82 -9.00 36.44 7.12
C PRO A 82 -8.83 37.61 8.08
N LYS A 83 -9.73 38.60 8.01
CA LYS A 83 -9.85 39.62 9.06
C LYS A 83 -10.14 38.93 10.40
N GLY A 84 -9.45 39.33 11.47
CA GLY A 84 -9.56 38.73 12.80
C GLY A 84 -8.58 37.59 13.10
N ASN A 85 -7.75 37.16 12.14
CA ASN A 85 -6.70 36.16 12.38
C ASN A 85 -5.34 36.79 12.79
N PHE A 86 -5.29 38.06 13.24
CA PHE A 86 -4.05 38.74 13.68
C PHE A 86 -2.86 38.59 12.71
N GLY A 87 -3.12 38.65 11.41
CA GLY A 87 -2.08 38.50 10.37
C GLY A 87 -1.64 37.05 10.09
N TYR A 88 -2.24 36.05 10.72
CA TYR A 88 -1.99 34.63 10.45
C TYR A 88 -2.85 34.12 9.28
N PRO A 89 -2.31 33.19 8.46
CA PRO A 89 -3.08 32.57 7.39
C PRO A 89 -4.22 31.71 7.94
N GLN A 90 -5.26 31.49 7.14
CA GLN A 90 -6.44 30.70 7.50
C GLN A 90 -6.07 29.27 7.91
N MET A 91 -5.06 28.68 7.26
CA MET A 91 -4.55 27.34 7.54
C MET A 91 -3.31 27.40 8.44
N ALA A 92 -3.30 26.59 9.49
CA ALA A 92 -2.14 26.31 10.32
C ALA A 92 -1.68 24.86 10.13
N THR A 93 -0.36 24.67 10.15
CA THR A 93 0.28 23.35 10.13
C THR A 93 1.22 23.25 11.33
N LYS A 94 1.04 22.25 12.18
CA LYS A 94 1.93 21.97 13.32
C LYS A 94 2.45 20.54 13.23
N LYS A 95 3.76 20.34 13.37
CA LYS A 95 4.35 19.01 13.50
C LYS A 95 4.23 18.55 14.96
N TYR A 96 3.84 17.30 15.18
CA TYR A 96 3.65 16.71 16.50
C TYR A 96 4.00 15.22 16.45
N HIS A 97 5.01 14.78 17.21
CA HIS A 97 5.54 13.40 17.25
C HIS A 97 5.66 12.69 15.89
N GLY A 98 6.22 13.40 14.89
CA GLY A 98 6.44 12.85 13.54
C GLY A 98 5.18 12.75 12.66
N ALA A 99 4.04 13.26 13.13
CA ALA A 99 2.83 13.52 12.36
C ALA A 99 2.58 15.03 12.24
N TYR A 100 1.51 15.41 11.54
CA TYR A 100 1.14 16.81 11.35
C TYR A 100 -0.33 17.04 11.65
N LEU A 101 -0.61 18.08 12.43
CA LEU A 101 -1.92 18.68 12.53
C LEU A 101 -2.04 19.73 11.43
N VAL A 102 -3.09 19.62 10.61
CA VAL A 102 -3.44 20.62 9.59
C VAL A 102 -4.87 21.05 9.86
N GLY A 103 -5.07 22.33 10.17
CA GLY A 103 -6.35 22.84 10.65
C GLY A 103 -6.53 24.32 10.37
N LYS A 104 -7.71 24.86 10.72
CA LYS A 104 -7.95 26.30 10.70
C LYS A 104 -7.16 26.94 11.84
N PHE A 105 -6.56 28.09 11.60
CA PHE A 105 -5.91 28.87 12.65
C PHE A 105 -6.87 29.12 13.82
N GLY A 106 -6.38 28.97 15.05
CA GLY A 106 -7.17 29.12 16.28
C GLY A 106 -8.19 28.00 16.55
N THR A 107 -7.99 26.79 15.99
CA THR A 107 -8.88 25.63 16.24
C THR A 107 -8.09 24.38 16.63
N ASP A 108 -8.59 23.64 17.63
CA ASP A 108 -7.89 22.48 18.23
C ASP A 108 -8.42 21.10 17.77
N GLY A 109 -9.20 21.03 16.68
CA GLY A 109 -10.05 19.87 16.37
C GLY A 109 -9.63 18.93 15.22
N GLY A 110 -8.37 18.95 14.77
CA GLY A 110 -7.93 18.19 13.58
C GLY A 110 -7.38 16.79 13.86
N PRO A 111 -7.53 15.79 12.96
CA PRO A 111 -6.77 14.54 13.08
C PRO A 111 -5.27 14.78 12.88
N LEU A 112 -4.44 13.92 13.46
CA LEU A 112 -3.02 13.85 13.11
C LEU A 112 -2.85 13.10 11.79
N TRP A 113 -2.15 13.74 10.85
CA TRP A 113 -1.85 13.19 9.53
C TRP A 113 -0.42 12.68 9.45
N LYS A 114 -0.26 11.42 9.05
CA LYS A 114 1.06 10.83 8.79
C LYS A 114 1.01 9.99 7.52
N LYS A 115 2.01 10.16 6.65
CA LYS A 115 2.20 9.23 5.53
C LYS A 115 2.83 7.94 6.06
N VAL A 116 2.19 6.81 5.82
CA VAL A 116 2.64 5.49 6.26
C VAL A 116 2.49 4.47 5.13
N MET A 117 3.05 3.28 5.32
CA MET A 117 2.74 2.12 4.48
C MET A 117 1.63 1.31 5.15
N HIS A 118 0.53 1.07 4.46
CA HIS A 118 -0.57 0.24 4.93
C HIS A 118 -1.04 -0.68 3.79
N ASN A 119 -1.13 -1.98 4.07
CA ASN A 119 -1.44 -3.03 3.10
C ASN A 119 -0.55 -3.02 1.83
N GLY A 120 0.72 -2.65 1.98
CA GLY A 120 1.66 -2.56 0.85
C GLY A 120 1.43 -1.36 -0.08
N HIS A 121 0.63 -0.38 0.34
CA HIS A 121 0.40 0.86 -0.37
C HIS A 121 0.80 2.06 0.50
N ALA A 122 1.32 3.12 -0.12
CA ALA A 122 1.49 4.39 0.56
C ALA A 122 0.11 4.99 0.88
N THR A 123 -0.12 5.37 2.13
CA THR A 123 -1.38 5.92 2.62
C THR A 123 -1.17 7.13 3.50
N LEU A 124 -2.20 7.96 3.64
CA LEU A 124 -2.30 8.90 4.74
C LEU A 124 -3.12 8.28 5.86
N ARG A 125 -2.50 8.13 7.02
CA ARG A 125 -3.16 7.80 8.27
C ARG A 125 -3.69 9.08 8.90
N ALA A 126 -4.95 9.06 9.33
CA ALA A 126 -5.60 10.11 10.09
C ALA A 126 -6.03 9.53 11.44
N SER A 127 -5.38 9.94 12.53
CA SER A 127 -5.67 9.47 13.89
C SER A 127 -6.46 10.53 14.68
N ARG A 128 -7.49 10.11 15.42
CA ARG A 128 -8.30 10.96 16.31
C ARG A 128 -8.46 10.33 17.71
N PRO A 129 -8.59 11.13 18.79
CA PRO A 129 -8.29 12.57 18.87
C PRO A 129 -6.84 12.88 18.47
N ALA A 130 -6.49 14.15 18.29
CA ALA A 130 -5.13 14.57 17.90
C ALA A 130 -4.04 14.15 18.92
N THR A 131 -4.46 13.66 20.09
CA THR A 131 -3.63 13.14 21.18
C THR A 131 -3.59 11.61 21.23
N ALA A 132 -4.39 10.91 20.43
CA ALA A 132 -4.38 9.45 20.34
C ALA A 132 -3.20 9.01 19.47
N GLU A 133 -2.03 8.97 20.09
CA GLU A 133 -0.82 8.36 19.57
C GLU A 133 -1.04 6.86 19.44
N ASP A 134 -1.30 6.35 18.23
CA ASP A 134 -1.18 4.93 17.84
C ASP A 134 -1.82 3.85 18.75
N VAL A 135 -2.61 4.23 19.75
CA VAL A 135 -3.25 3.40 20.78
C VAL A 135 -4.74 3.77 20.82
N GLY A 136 -5.57 2.89 20.26
CA GLY A 136 -7.03 2.85 20.50
C GLY A 136 -7.92 3.90 19.82
N GLY A 137 -7.38 5.03 19.35
CA GLY A 137 -8.19 6.08 18.71
C GLY A 137 -8.71 5.71 17.31
N PRO A 138 -9.93 6.14 16.91
CA PRO A 138 -10.47 5.87 15.57
C PRO A 138 -9.52 6.40 14.48
N THR A 139 -8.96 5.46 13.71
CA THR A 139 -7.95 5.72 12.68
C THR A 139 -8.50 5.43 11.30
N LYS A 140 -8.35 6.38 10.37
CA LYS A 140 -8.69 6.20 8.95
C LYS A 140 -7.44 6.18 8.09
N TYR A 141 -7.43 5.30 7.08
CA TYR A 141 -6.38 5.24 6.07
C TYR A 141 -6.90 5.68 4.71
N TYR A 142 -6.24 6.65 4.09
CA TYR A 142 -6.55 7.18 2.78
C TYR A 142 -5.50 6.76 1.75
N TYR A 143 -5.93 6.23 0.61
CA TYR A 143 -5.10 5.66 -0.45
C TYR A 143 -5.09 6.55 -1.69
N LYS A 144 -4.07 6.43 -2.53
CA LYS A 144 -3.92 7.26 -3.74
C LYS A 144 -5.03 7.10 -4.79
N THR A 145 -5.72 5.97 -4.84
CA THR A 145 -6.78 5.72 -5.83
C THR A 145 -8.03 5.12 -5.17
N LYS A 146 -9.20 5.40 -5.77
CA LYS A 146 -10.50 4.83 -5.33
C LYS A 146 -10.51 3.30 -5.35
N LYS A 147 -9.86 2.68 -6.35
CA LYS A 147 -9.78 1.22 -6.50
C LYS A 147 -9.05 0.59 -5.31
N ILE A 148 -7.87 1.12 -4.96
CA ILE A 148 -7.11 0.64 -3.81
C ILE A 148 -7.86 0.96 -2.51
N ALA A 149 -8.46 2.14 -2.37
CA ALA A 149 -9.23 2.48 -1.18
C ALA A 149 -10.39 1.52 -0.91
N LYS A 150 -11.08 1.03 -1.96
CA LYS A 150 -12.19 0.07 -1.85
C LYS A 150 -11.74 -1.33 -1.43
N GLN A 151 -10.53 -1.73 -1.85
CA GLN A 151 -9.95 -3.04 -1.56
C GLN A 151 -8.46 -2.85 -1.30
N PRO A 152 -8.08 -2.43 -0.08
CA PRO A 152 -6.72 -2.00 0.17
C PRO A 152 -5.73 -3.14 0.22
N VAL A 153 -6.17 -4.39 0.06
CA VAL A 153 -5.32 -5.58 0.06
C VAL A 153 -4.45 -5.59 -1.20
N VAL A 154 -3.21 -6.05 -1.05
CA VAL A 154 -2.30 -6.31 -2.17
C VAL A 154 -3.03 -7.12 -3.26
N PRO A 155 -3.16 -6.59 -4.49
CA PRO A 155 -3.77 -7.35 -5.58
C PRO A 155 -2.82 -8.47 -6.02
N PHE A 156 -3.28 -9.71 -5.92
CA PHE A 156 -2.66 -10.88 -6.52
C PHE A 156 -3.33 -11.17 -7.87
N LYS A 157 -2.63 -11.83 -8.78
CA LYS A 157 -3.27 -12.34 -10.00
C LYS A 157 -4.26 -13.43 -9.61
N THR A 158 -5.37 -13.51 -10.33
CA THR A 158 -6.35 -14.59 -10.20
C THR A 158 -6.39 -15.40 -11.49
N ALA A 159 -6.62 -16.71 -11.37
CA ALA A 159 -6.88 -17.56 -12.52
C ALA A 159 -8.20 -17.12 -13.20
N LYS A 160 -8.26 -17.23 -14.53
CA LYS A 160 -9.45 -16.88 -15.32
C LYS A 160 -10.57 -17.92 -15.20
N SER A 161 -10.21 -19.16 -14.87
CA SER A 161 -11.07 -20.33 -14.68
C SER A 161 -10.36 -21.23 -13.69
N ASN A 162 -11.07 -22.14 -13.02
CA ASN A 162 -10.43 -23.21 -12.26
C ASN A 162 -10.04 -24.37 -13.19
N ASP A 163 -10.82 -24.58 -14.25
CA ASP A 163 -10.67 -25.74 -15.14
C ASP A 163 -9.90 -25.44 -16.43
N PHE A 164 -9.45 -26.52 -17.06
CA PHE A 164 -8.89 -26.53 -18.40
C PHE A 164 -9.99 -26.47 -19.47
N SER A 165 -9.61 -26.41 -20.75
CA SER A 165 -10.53 -26.31 -21.88
C SER A 165 -10.00 -27.15 -23.03
N HIS A 166 -10.86 -27.82 -23.79
CA HIS A 166 -10.42 -28.63 -24.93
C HIS A 166 -9.71 -27.85 -26.04
N SER A 167 -10.04 -26.57 -26.24
CA SER A 167 -9.60 -25.81 -27.41
C SER A 167 -8.36 -24.96 -27.18
N LYS A 168 -8.10 -24.54 -25.93
CA LYS A 168 -7.05 -23.55 -25.63
C LYS A 168 -6.17 -24.02 -24.48
N TYR A 169 -4.86 -23.92 -24.70
CA TYR A 169 -3.88 -24.07 -23.62
C TYR A 169 -4.04 -22.93 -22.61
N ARG A 170 -3.99 -23.29 -21.33
CA ARG A 170 -3.95 -22.36 -20.20
C ARG A 170 -2.66 -22.59 -19.42
N THR A 171 -2.21 -21.56 -18.72
CA THR A 171 -1.11 -21.72 -17.75
C THR A 171 -1.49 -22.78 -16.73
N ALA A 172 -0.53 -23.64 -16.38
CA ALA A 172 -0.70 -24.74 -15.46
C ALA A 172 0.45 -24.82 -14.46
N TYR A 173 0.16 -25.30 -13.26
CA TYR A 173 1.07 -25.41 -12.13
C TYR A 173 0.86 -26.73 -11.41
N LEU A 174 1.97 -27.36 -11.00
CA LEU A 174 1.94 -28.49 -10.08
C LEU A 174 1.56 -27.98 -8.67
N GLN A 175 0.59 -28.62 -8.02
CA GLN A 175 0.15 -28.22 -6.67
C GLN A 175 1.07 -28.79 -5.59
N ALA A 176 1.20 -28.04 -4.48
CA ALA A 176 2.17 -28.36 -3.41
C ALA A 176 1.81 -29.61 -2.61
N ASP A 177 0.52 -29.94 -2.55
CA ASP A 177 -0.09 -31.11 -1.93
C ASP A 177 -0.06 -32.36 -2.84
N TYR A 178 0.45 -32.23 -4.07
CA TYR A 178 0.62 -33.35 -4.99
C TYR A 178 2.08 -33.76 -5.16
N GLY A 179 2.27 -35.07 -5.38
CA GLY A 179 3.55 -35.67 -5.72
C GLY A 179 4.09 -35.23 -7.09
N PRO A 180 5.26 -35.75 -7.52
CA PRO A 180 5.71 -35.53 -8.88
C PRO A 180 4.71 -36.21 -9.82
N MET A 181 4.46 -35.61 -10.96
CA MET A 181 3.55 -36.20 -11.94
C MET A 181 4.33 -36.80 -13.09
N THR A 182 4.04 -38.07 -13.33
CA THR A 182 4.48 -38.80 -14.51
C THR A 182 3.60 -38.41 -15.69
N LEU A 183 4.22 -37.95 -16.77
CA LEU A 183 3.58 -37.60 -18.01
C LEU A 183 4.05 -38.56 -19.10
N TYR A 184 3.12 -39.09 -19.88
CA TYR A 184 3.37 -40.07 -20.93
C TYR A 184 3.49 -39.37 -22.28
N THR A 185 4.28 -39.95 -23.20
CA THR A 185 4.48 -39.39 -24.54
C THR A 185 3.25 -39.51 -25.46
N SER A 186 2.27 -40.36 -25.12
CA SER A 186 1.03 -40.53 -25.87
C SER A 186 -0.18 -40.77 -24.95
N LEU A 187 -1.38 -40.49 -25.46
CA LEU A 187 -2.63 -40.75 -24.74
C LEU A 187 -2.82 -42.25 -24.46
N ALA A 188 -2.49 -43.12 -25.42
CA ALA A 188 -2.60 -44.57 -25.25
C ALA A 188 -1.69 -45.07 -24.12
N ASN A 189 -0.47 -44.55 -24.03
CA ASN A 189 0.48 -44.85 -22.97
C ASN A 189 -0.01 -44.34 -21.61
N ALA A 190 -0.62 -43.15 -21.55
CA ALA A 190 -1.25 -42.64 -20.34
C ALA A 190 -2.42 -43.50 -19.85
N LYS A 191 -3.22 -44.04 -20.78
CA LYS A 191 -4.33 -44.95 -20.46
C LYS A 191 -3.84 -46.27 -19.87
N LYS A 192 -2.81 -46.86 -20.48
CA LYS A 192 -2.23 -48.15 -20.06
C LYS A 192 -1.22 -48.02 -18.93
N LYS A 193 -0.80 -46.79 -18.58
CA LYS A 193 0.31 -46.48 -17.67
C LYS A 193 1.63 -47.15 -18.07
N GLN A 194 1.94 -47.21 -19.36
CA GLN A 194 3.12 -47.91 -19.92
C GLN A 194 3.90 -47.02 -20.91
N GLY A 195 5.13 -47.43 -21.24
CA GLY A 195 5.97 -46.77 -22.26
C GLY A 195 6.79 -45.59 -21.74
N SER A 196 7.28 -44.75 -22.66
CA SER A 196 8.17 -43.62 -22.34
C SER A 196 7.45 -42.52 -21.57
N THR A 197 8.13 -42.00 -20.55
CA THR A 197 7.59 -40.97 -19.66
C THR A 197 8.61 -39.87 -19.37
N ILE A 198 8.10 -38.75 -18.87
CA ILE A 198 8.88 -37.76 -18.13
C ILE A 198 8.22 -37.49 -16.78
N THR A 199 8.98 -36.95 -15.85
CA THR A 199 8.46 -36.56 -14.54
C THR A 199 8.58 -35.05 -14.35
N ILE A 200 7.48 -34.41 -13.98
CA ILE A 200 7.48 -33.01 -13.52
C ILE A 200 7.38 -32.98 -12.00
N SER A 201 8.25 -32.18 -11.35
CA SER A 201 8.35 -32.13 -9.89
C SER A 201 8.40 -30.71 -9.31
N SER A 202 8.59 -29.68 -10.15
CA SER A 202 8.77 -28.31 -9.67
C SER A 202 7.45 -27.58 -9.51
N LEU A 203 7.15 -27.16 -8.29
CA LEU A 203 6.03 -26.26 -7.94
C LEU A 203 6.22 -24.84 -8.47
N TYR A 204 7.44 -24.50 -8.89
CA TYR A 204 7.83 -23.15 -9.29
C TYR A 204 7.81 -22.94 -10.81
N LYS A 205 7.71 -24.02 -11.58
CA LYS A 205 7.70 -23.98 -13.03
C LYS A 205 6.28 -23.76 -13.55
N LYS A 206 6.17 -22.93 -14.59
CA LYS A 206 4.93 -22.76 -15.35
C LYS A 206 4.90 -23.76 -16.48
N TYR A 207 3.77 -24.43 -16.62
CA TYR A 207 3.45 -25.29 -17.74
C TYR A 207 2.29 -24.69 -18.52
N SER A 208 1.91 -25.35 -19.61
CA SER A 208 0.66 -25.06 -20.28
C SER A 208 -0.11 -26.35 -20.47
N ALA A 209 -1.35 -26.41 -20.01
CA ALA A 209 -2.18 -27.60 -20.11
C ALA A 209 -3.55 -27.27 -20.71
N ARG A 210 -4.19 -28.31 -21.23
CA ARG A 210 -5.57 -28.32 -21.71
C ARG A 210 -6.09 -29.75 -21.60
N TRP A 211 -7.40 -29.94 -21.49
CA TRP A 211 -7.99 -31.26 -21.69
C TRP A 211 -7.69 -31.77 -23.09
N ASP A 212 -7.45 -33.08 -23.20
CA ASP A 212 -7.30 -33.70 -24.50
C ASP A 212 -8.61 -33.60 -25.30
N LYS A 213 -8.49 -33.58 -26.63
CA LYS A 213 -9.67 -33.44 -27.49
C LYS A 213 -10.51 -34.72 -27.53
N LYS A 214 -9.91 -35.88 -27.27
CA LYS A 214 -10.54 -37.19 -27.39
C LYS A 214 -11.07 -37.71 -26.06
N ASP A 215 -10.55 -37.21 -24.93
CA ASP A 215 -10.88 -37.69 -23.59
C ASP A 215 -10.57 -36.59 -22.56
N ASP A 216 -11.59 -36.04 -21.90
CA ASP A 216 -11.44 -35.01 -20.87
C ASP A 216 -10.82 -35.54 -19.57
N ASN A 217 -10.81 -36.86 -19.36
CA ASN A 217 -10.12 -37.47 -18.23
C ASN A 217 -8.59 -37.41 -18.35
N TYR A 218 -8.06 -36.82 -19.44
CA TYR A 218 -6.65 -36.67 -19.67
C TYR A 218 -6.28 -35.24 -20.05
N ASP A 219 -5.26 -34.73 -19.37
CA ASP A 219 -4.63 -33.47 -19.70
C ASP A 219 -3.53 -33.66 -20.73
N ARG A 220 -3.48 -32.75 -21.70
CA ARG A 220 -2.34 -32.55 -22.58
C ARG A 220 -1.48 -31.41 -22.06
N VAL A 221 -0.34 -31.75 -21.48
CA VAL A 221 0.60 -30.81 -20.83
C VAL A 221 1.79 -30.52 -21.74
N ARG A 222 2.11 -29.25 -21.98
CA ARG A 222 3.31 -28.81 -22.69
C ARG A 222 4.47 -28.61 -21.72
N VAL A 223 5.54 -29.35 -21.93
CA VAL A 223 6.82 -29.23 -21.22
C VAL A 223 7.91 -28.97 -22.25
N ASN A 224 8.57 -27.81 -22.15
CA ASN A 224 9.63 -27.39 -23.06
C ASN A 224 9.22 -27.52 -24.55
N GLY A 225 8.00 -27.08 -24.89
CA GLY A 225 7.47 -27.13 -26.26
C GLY A 225 6.89 -28.48 -26.71
N LYS A 226 7.22 -29.59 -26.04
CA LYS A 226 6.68 -30.93 -26.34
C LYS A 226 5.42 -31.21 -25.53
N ALA A 227 4.47 -31.94 -26.12
CA ALA A 227 3.22 -32.30 -25.47
C ALA A 227 3.28 -33.71 -24.89
N TYR A 228 2.81 -33.85 -23.66
CA TYR A 228 2.69 -35.09 -22.91
C TYR A 228 1.28 -35.23 -22.34
N PHE A 229 0.96 -36.41 -21.84
CA PHE A 229 -0.39 -36.78 -21.40
C PHE A 229 -0.35 -37.30 -19.96
N ALA A 230 -1.31 -36.88 -19.15
CA ALA A 230 -1.54 -37.43 -17.81
C ALA A 230 -3.03 -37.50 -17.54
N LYS A 231 -3.44 -38.38 -16.62
CA LYS A 231 -4.82 -38.37 -16.13
C LYS A 231 -5.11 -37.00 -15.50
N ASP A 232 -6.27 -36.43 -15.78
CA ASP A 232 -6.72 -35.21 -15.11
C ASP A 232 -6.86 -35.51 -13.61
N THR A 233 -6.17 -34.71 -12.81
CA THR A 233 -6.14 -34.82 -11.36
C THR A 233 -5.98 -33.42 -10.77
N PRO A 234 -6.33 -33.22 -9.49
CA PRO A 234 -6.06 -31.97 -8.80
C PRO A 234 -4.57 -31.58 -8.72
N GLY A 235 -3.64 -32.45 -9.13
CA GLY A 235 -2.20 -32.18 -9.11
C GLY A 235 -1.73 -31.13 -10.10
N ILE A 236 -2.40 -30.95 -11.24
CA ILE A 236 -2.12 -29.85 -12.18
C ILE A 236 -3.32 -28.92 -12.20
N GLN A 237 -3.11 -27.64 -11.91
CA GLN A 237 -4.19 -26.64 -11.87
C GLN A 237 -3.79 -25.35 -12.58
N THR A 238 -4.78 -24.54 -12.90
CA THR A 238 -4.60 -23.22 -13.55
C THR A 238 -4.09 -22.13 -12.60
N TYR A 239 -4.00 -22.44 -11.31
CA TYR A 239 -3.54 -21.59 -10.22
C TYR A 239 -2.43 -22.30 -9.44
N ASN A 240 -1.65 -21.55 -8.66
CA ASN A 240 -0.64 -22.11 -7.75
C ASN A 240 -0.88 -21.75 -6.30
N SER A 241 -2.01 -21.11 -6.01
CA SER A 241 -2.35 -20.71 -4.65
C SER A 241 -3.86 -20.71 -4.50
N TRP A 242 -4.36 -21.19 -3.36
CA TRP A 242 -5.79 -21.27 -3.08
C TRP A 242 -6.07 -20.91 -1.63
N ARG A 243 -7.33 -20.63 -1.33
CA ARG A 243 -7.77 -20.37 0.03
C ARG A 243 -8.56 -21.56 0.54
N GLU A 244 -8.26 -21.97 1.76
CA GLU A 244 -9.08 -22.89 2.52
C GLU A 244 -9.43 -22.23 3.86
N GLY A 245 -10.72 -22.00 4.09
CA GLY A 245 -11.19 -21.21 5.23
C GLY A 245 -10.52 -19.83 5.28
N LYS A 246 -9.71 -19.60 6.32
CA LYS A 246 -8.98 -18.35 6.56
C LYS A 246 -7.49 -18.42 6.15
N ILE A 247 -7.05 -19.48 5.49
CA ILE A 247 -5.64 -19.74 5.16
C ILE A 247 -5.45 -19.68 3.65
N ILE A 248 -4.42 -19.00 3.17
CA ILE A 248 -3.92 -19.12 1.79
C ILE A 248 -2.79 -20.14 1.78
N TYR A 249 -2.87 -21.13 0.92
CA TYR A 249 -1.77 -22.06 0.63
C TYR A 249 -1.10 -21.62 -0.67
N SER A 250 0.23 -21.57 -0.68
CA SER A 250 1.01 -21.08 -1.81
C SER A 250 2.45 -21.60 -1.74
N PRO A 251 3.11 -21.96 -2.85
CA PRO A 251 4.55 -22.27 -2.83
C PRO A 251 5.42 -21.02 -2.63
N TYR A 252 4.82 -19.84 -2.68
CA TYR A 252 5.50 -18.55 -2.54
C TYR A 252 5.09 -17.80 -1.29
N SER A 253 6.00 -16.96 -0.79
CA SER A 253 5.71 -15.92 0.20
C SER A 253 4.72 -14.88 -0.36
N PRO A 254 3.89 -14.24 0.49
CA PRO A 254 2.96 -13.20 0.05
C PRO A 254 3.64 -11.96 -0.56
N SER A 255 4.95 -11.79 -0.35
CA SER A 255 5.76 -10.76 -1.00
C SER A 255 6.06 -11.04 -2.48
N SER A 256 5.99 -12.29 -2.93
CA SER A 256 6.28 -12.74 -4.30
C SER A 256 5.10 -12.53 -5.27
N LYS A 257 4.46 -11.37 -5.20
CA LYS A 257 3.15 -11.05 -5.81
C LYS A 257 3.04 -11.41 -7.30
N SER A 258 4.10 -11.21 -8.08
CA SER A 258 4.12 -11.44 -9.53
C SER A 258 4.10 -12.92 -9.93
N LYS A 259 4.51 -13.80 -9.00
CA LYS A 259 4.59 -15.26 -9.17
C LYS A 259 3.31 -15.99 -8.73
N ILE A 260 2.52 -15.35 -7.87
CA ILE A 260 1.30 -15.91 -7.29
C ILE A 260 0.11 -15.75 -8.24
N VAL A 261 -0.62 -16.84 -8.42
CA VAL A 261 -1.91 -16.89 -9.12
C VAL A 261 -2.90 -17.59 -8.20
N ILE A 262 -3.86 -16.83 -7.67
CA ILE A 262 -4.92 -17.29 -6.77
C ILE A 262 -6.01 -18.00 -7.58
N LYS A 263 -6.54 -19.11 -7.04
CA LYS A 263 -7.72 -19.82 -7.54
C LYS A 263 -8.87 -18.87 -7.91
N HIS A 264 -9.58 -19.17 -8.99
CA HIS A 264 -10.69 -18.33 -9.41
C HIS A 264 -11.80 -18.29 -8.34
N GLY A 265 -12.32 -17.09 -8.06
CA GLY A 265 -13.32 -16.85 -7.02
C GLY A 265 -12.74 -16.59 -5.63
N ASP A 266 -11.51 -17.03 -5.36
CA ASP A 266 -10.88 -16.81 -4.06
C ASP A 266 -10.45 -15.36 -3.84
N LYS A 267 -10.58 -14.92 -2.59
CA LYS A 267 -10.28 -13.54 -2.17
C LYS A 267 -9.28 -13.55 -1.02
N THR A 268 -8.08 -13.04 -1.26
CA THR A 268 -7.05 -12.86 -0.22
C THR A 268 -7.46 -11.88 0.87
N SER A 269 -8.48 -11.06 0.63
CA SER A 269 -9.11 -10.21 1.64
C SER A 269 -9.77 -11.01 2.77
N LYS A 270 -10.27 -12.21 2.49
CA LYS A 270 -10.95 -13.09 3.45
C LYS A 270 -10.01 -14.03 4.23
N ALA A 271 -8.72 -14.04 3.89
CA ALA A 271 -7.73 -14.83 4.59
C ALA A 271 -7.11 -14.03 5.75
N LYS A 272 -6.81 -14.75 6.84
CA LYS A 272 -6.08 -14.28 8.02
C LYS A 272 -4.65 -14.86 8.07
N TYR A 273 -4.43 -16.02 7.48
CA TYR A 273 -3.13 -16.69 7.47
C TYR A 273 -2.67 -16.98 6.05
N TRP A 274 -1.36 -17.09 5.87
CA TRP A 274 -0.71 -17.50 4.64
C TRP A 274 0.32 -18.55 4.98
N PHE A 275 0.23 -19.72 4.37
CA PHE A 275 1.19 -20.80 4.52
C PHE A 275 1.98 -20.93 3.23
N LYS A 276 3.30 -20.81 3.34
CA LYS A 276 4.18 -21.20 2.25
C LYS A 276 4.34 -22.70 2.29
N SER A 277 3.70 -23.38 1.36
CA SER A 277 3.65 -24.83 1.29
C SER A 277 4.69 -25.33 0.31
N VAL A 278 5.59 -26.17 0.80
CA VAL A 278 6.49 -26.94 -0.07
C VAL A 278 6.13 -28.41 0.02
N ARG A 279 6.56 -29.14 -0.99
CA ARG A 279 6.41 -30.58 -1.02
C ARG A 279 7.47 -31.26 -0.14
N THR A 280 7.05 -32.31 0.56
CA THR A 280 7.91 -33.25 1.31
C THR A 280 7.57 -34.69 0.91
N LYS A 281 8.33 -35.68 1.41
CA LYS A 281 8.04 -37.11 1.16
C LYS A 281 6.69 -37.56 1.75
N GLY A 282 6.20 -36.89 2.79
CA GLY A 282 4.94 -37.20 3.48
C GLY A 282 3.74 -36.33 3.08
N GLY A 283 3.85 -35.51 2.02
CA GLY A 283 2.78 -34.61 1.56
C GLY A 283 3.26 -33.16 1.38
N SER A 284 2.42 -32.19 1.72
CA SER A 284 2.82 -30.78 1.77
C SER A 284 3.10 -30.33 3.20
N LEU A 285 4.17 -29.56 3.41
CA LEU A 285 4.49 -28.92 4.68
C LEU A 285 4.46 -27.40 4.52
N ALA A 286 3.85 -26.70 5.48
CA ALA A 286 4.02 -25.26 5.62
C ALA A 286 5.42 -24.97 6.19
N THR A 287 6.33 -24.43 5.38
CA THR A 287 7.68 -24.06 5.84
C THR A 287 7.71 -22.73 6.55
N ASP A 288 6.77 -21.86 6.20
CA ASP A 288 6.69 -20.50 6.70
C ASP A 288 5.23 -20.10 6.81
N THR A 289 4.92 -19.33 7.84
CA THR A 289 3.57 -18.84 8.11
C THR A 289 3.59 -17.31 8.19
N TRP A 290 2.51 -16.68 7.72
CA TRP A 290 2.29 -15.26 7.91
C TRP A 290 0.88 -15.04 8.44
N THR A 291 0.77 -14.16 9.41
CA THR A 291 -0.51 -13.64 9.88
C THR A 291 -0.79 -12.26 9.27
N LYS A 292 -2.04 -12.05 8.87
CA LYS A 292 -2.51 -10.78 8.36
C LYS A 292 -2.85 -9.84 9.52
N LYS A 293 -2.02 -8.83 9.74
CA LYS A 293 -2.24 -7.76 10.74
C LYS A 293 -2.26 -6.42 10.05
N ASN A 294 -3.26 -5.59 10.36
CA ASN A 294 -3.46 -4.28 9.71
C ASN A 294 -3.33 -4.38 8.19
N GLY A 295 -3.96 -5.44 7.63
CA GLY A 295 -3.99 -5.84 6.22
C GLY A 295 -2.65 -6.05 5.50
N ALA A 296 -1.53 -6.06 6.21
CA ALA A 296 -0.24 -6.54 5.75
C ALA A 296 -0.01 -8.00 6.21
N TRP A 297 0.75 -8.75 5.41
CA TRP A 297 1.22 -10.08 5.80
C TRP A 297 2.51 -9.95 6.60
N ILE A 298 2.50 -10.37 7.85
CA ILE A 298 3.66 -10.36 8.75
C ILE A 298 4.09 -11.81 8.95
N ARG A 299 5.38 -12.11 8.74
CA ARG A 299 5.89 -13.47 8.95
C ARG A 299 5.81 -13.78 10.43
N ASP A 300 5.25 -14.93 10.76
CA ASP A 300 5.26 -15.43 12.12
C ASP A 300 6.67 -16.03 12.35
N TYR A 301 7.33 -15.62 13.44
CA TYR A 301 8.66 -16.09 13.83
C TYR A 301 8.54 -17.25 14.79
#